data_AF-X1RSH8-F1
#
_entry.id   AF-X1RSH8-F1
#
_cell.length_a   1.000
_cell.length_b   1.000
_cell.length_c   1.000
_cell.angle_alpha   90.00
_cell.angle_beta   90.00
_cell.angle_gamma   90.00
#
_symmetry.space_group_name_H-M   'P 1'
#
loop_
_entity.id
_entity.type
_entity.pdbx_description
1 polymer ?
#
loop_
_entity_poly.entity_id
_entity_poly.type
_entity_poly.pdbx_seq_one_letter_code
_entity_poly.pdbx_strand_id
1 'polypeptide(L)'
;MLDALEDDDIKTAETEIGDKVISLTFAPIVEKGFVNVYGLDITERKKAEKQLKELARIDSLTGCYRRRYGLELLDRQIKLSHRSKSPLLLTFLDVDDFKSINDIFG
;
A
#
# COMPACT_ATOMS: atom_id res chain seq x y z
N MET A 1 -16.12 -19.48 14.84
CA MET A 1 -17.16 -19.09 13.85
C MET A 1 -18.45 -18.61 14.52
N LEU A 2 -18.70 -18.92 15.80
CA LEU A 2 -19.91 -18.51 16.54
C LEU A 2 -19.79 -17.11 17.19
N ASP A 3 -18.60 -16.60 17.48
CA ASP A 3 -18.42 -15.32 18.20
C ASP A 3 -18.58 -14.06 17.33
N ALA A 4 -18.93 -14.18 16.04
CA ALA A 4 -19.07 -13.04 15.14
C ALA A 4 -20.51 -12.50 15.04
N LEU A 5 -21.46 -13.12 15.74
CA LEU A 5 -22.89 -12.78 15.70
C LEU A 5 -23.36 -11.94 16.89
N GLU A 6 -22.49 -11.67 17.87
CA GLU A 6 -22.84 -10.89 19.07
C GLU A 6 -22.66 -9.38 18.89
N ASP A 7 -21.95 -8.95 17.84
CA ASP A 7 -21.66 -7.54 17.57
C ASP A 7 -22.38 -7.10 16.28
N ASP A 8 -23.06 -5.94 16.31
CA ASP A 8 -23.73 -5.32 15.15
C ASP A 8 -22.71 -4.70 14.15
N ASP A 9 -21.44 -5.10 14.26
CA ASP A 9 -20.34 -4.56 13.49
C ASP A 9 -20.32 -5.13 12.07
N ILE A 10 -20.37 -4.22 11.10
CA ILE A 10 -20.13 -4.53 9.70
C ILE A 10 -18.65 -4.91 9.55
N LYS A 11 -18.40 -6.14 9.06
CA LYS A 11 -17.05 -6.62 8.78
C LYS A 11 -16.83 -6.75 7.29
N THR A 12 -15.67 -6.31 6.81
CA THR A 12 -15.27 -6.45 5.41
C THR A 12 -13.99 -7.27 5.32
N ALA A 13 -13.98 -8.23 4.39
CA ALA A 13 -12.81 -9.02 4.03
C ALA A 13 -12.59 -8.94 2.51
N GLU A 14 -11.34 -8.86 2.09
CA GLU A 14 -10.97 -8.97 0.68
C GLU A 14 -10.40 -10.36 0.42
N THR A 15 -10.76 -10.97 -0.70
CA THR A 15 -10.25 -12.27 -1.13
C THR A 15 -9.97 -12.29 -2.62
N GLU A 16 -8.99 -13.08 -3.03
CA GLU A 16 -8.65 -13.29 -4.44
C GLU A 16 -9.24 -14.62 -4.90
N ILE A 17 -10.07 -14.57 -5.94
CA ILE A 17 -10.70 -15.75 -6.55
C ILE A 17 -10.34 -15.72 -8.04
N GLY A 18 -9.36 -16.54 -8.43
CA GLY A 18 -8.76 -16.48 -9.76
C GLY A 18 -8.10 -15.11 -9.98
N ASP A 19 -8.44 -14.45 -11.10
CA ASP A 19 -7.90 -13.13 -11.46
C ASP A 19 -8.69 -11.97 -10.86
N LYS A 20 -9.68 -12.25 -10.00
CA LYS A 20 -10.58 -11.25 -9.43
C LYS A 20 -10.32 -11.02 -7.96
N VAL A 21 -10.39 -9.76 -7.54
CA VAL A 21 -10.39 -9.36 -6.13
C VAL A 21 -11.83 -9.08 -5.73
N ILE A 22 -12.36 -9.86 -4.78
CA ILE A 22 -13.72 -9.73 -4.28
C ILE A 22 -13.70 -9.16 -2.86
N SER A 23 -14.45 -8.09 -2.66
CA SER A 23 -14.77 -7.56 -1.33
C SER A 23 -16.02 -8.24 -0.81
N LEU A 24 -15.89 -8.97 0.30
CA LEU A 24 -17.00 -9.59 1.03
C LEU A 24 -17.34 -8.71 2.23
N THR A 25 -18.59 -8.27 2.32
CA THR A 25 -19.10 -7.50 3.46
C THR A 25 -20.16 -8.31 4.18
N PHE A 26 -19.95 -8.52 5.47
CA PHE A 26 -20.85 -9.22 6.37
C PHE A 26 -21.58 -8.18 7.20
N ALA A 27 -22.89 -8.08 6.99
CA ALA A 27 -23.77 -7.18 7.71
C ALA A 27 -24.76 -8.01 8.54
N PRO A 28 -24.49 -8.23 9.84
CA PRO A 28 -25.39 -8.96 10.70
C PRO A 28 -26.72 -8.21 10.87
N ILE A 29 -27.82 -8.94 10.97
CA ILE A 29 -29.13 -8.40 11.40
C ILE A 29 -29.50 -9.17 12.65
N VAL A 30 -29.00 -8.68 13.78
CA VAL A 30 -29.08 -9.34 15.09
C VAL A 30 -30.53 -9.65 15.48
N GLU A 31 -31.46 -8.72 15.23
CA GLU A 31 -32.89 -8.88 15.54
C GLU A 31 -33.54 -10.07 14.82
N LYS A 32 -33.07 -10.41 13.62
CA LYS A 32 -33.64 -11.48 12.80
C LYS A 32 -32.78 -12.75 12.75
N GLY A 33 -31.64 -12.76 13.44
CA GLY A 33 -30.77 -13.94 13.55
C GLY A 33 -30.12 -14.39 12.25
N PHE A 34 -29.92 -13.50 11.28
CA PHE A 34 -29.22 -13.83 10.03
C PHE A 34 -28.18 -12.77 9.67
N VAL A 35 -27.30 -13.11 8.72
CA VAL A 35 -26.24 -12.22 8.23
C VAL A 35 -26.40 -12.03 6.74
N ASN A 36 -26.46 -10.78 6.30
CA ASN A 36 -26.35 -10.46 4.88
C ASN A 36 -24.88 -10.50 4.46
N VAL A 37 -24.62 -11.15 3.33
CA VAL A 37 -23.29 -11.19 2.72
C VAL A 37 -23.35 -10.53 1.36
N TYR A 38 -22.59 -9.46 1.20
CA TYR A 38 -22.46 -8.74 -0.08
C TYR A 38 -21.09 -9.02 -0.69
N GLY A 39 -21.07 -9.40 -1.96
CA GLY A 39 -19.83 -9.60 -2.74
C GLY A 39 -19.71 -8.52 -3.83
N LEU A 40 -18.62 -7.78 -3.83
CA LEU A 40 -18.32 -6.77 -4.85
C LEU A 40 -16.99 -7.09 -5.53
N ASP A 41 -16.99 -7.13 -6.87
CA ASP A 41 -15.77 -7.21 -7.65
C ASP A 41 -15.04 -5.85 -7.61
N ILE A 42 -13.90 -5.81 -6.93
CA ILE A 42 -13.07 -4.61 -6.76
C ILE A 42 -11.77 -4.68 -7.56
N THR A 43 -11.69 -5.60 -8.53
CA THR A 43 -10.47 -5.88 -9.30
C THR A 43 -9.93 -4.63 -10.00
N GLU A 44 -10.78 -3.92 -10.75
CA GLU A 44 -10.35 -2.72 -11.49
C GLU A 44 -9.96 -1.58 -10.55
N ARG A 45 -10.64 -1.42 -9.41
CA ARG A 45 -10.26 -0.46 -8.37
C ARG A 45 -8.86 -0.74 -7.83
N LYS A 46 -8.58 -2.00 -7.48
CA LYS A 46 -7.26 -2.42 -6.98
C LYS A 46 -6.16 -2.25 -8.04
N LYS A 47 -6.45 -2.54 -9.31
CA LYS A 47 -5.51 -2.30 -10.41
C LYS A 47 -5.19 -0.82 -10.56
N ALA A 48 -6.19 0.05 -10.55
CA ALA A 48 -6.00 1.49 -10.63
C ALA A 48 -5.21 2.04 -9.43
N GLU A 49 -5.53 1.60 -8.21
CA GLU A 49 -4.76 1.95 -7.00
C GLU A 49 -3.29 1.52 -7.10
N LYS A 50 -3.04 0.31 -7.62
CA LYS A 50 -1.68 -0.17 -7.86
C LYS A 50 -0.98 0.69 -8.89
N GLN A 51 -1.61 0.97 -10.04
CA GLN A 51 -1.04 1.84 -11.07
C GLN A 51 -0.74 3.25 -10.56
N LEU A 52 -1.62 3.84 -9.74
CA LEU A 52 -1.37 5.13 -9.10
C LEU A 52 -0.16 5.07 -8.16
N LYS A 53 0.00 4.00 -7.38
CA LYS A 53 1.21 3.79 -6.56
C LYS A 53 2.46 3.65 -7.42
N GLU A 54 2.38 2.97 -8.56
CA GLU A 54 3.50 2.83 -9.50
C GLU A 54 3.86 4.16 -10.17
N LEU A 55 2.88 4.96 -10.57
CA LEU A 55 3.08 6.29 -11.17
C LEU A 55 3.67 7.28 -10.15
N ALA A 56 3.33 7.15 -8.87
CA ALA A 56 3.83 8.00 -7.80
C ALA A 56 5.25 7.64 -7.30
N ARG A 57 6.02 6.83 -8.05
CA ARG A 57 7.37 6.42 -7.64
C ARG A 57 8.42 7.50 -7.74
N ILE A 58 8.27 8.44 -8.67
CA ILE A 58 9.24 9.50 -8.93
C ILE A 58 8.72 10.82 -8.35
N ASP A 59 9.60 11.55 -7.68
CA ASP A 59 9.36 12.92 -7.27
C ASP A 59 9.54 13.84 -8.48
N SER A 60 8.50 14.61 -8.82
CA SER A 60 8.51 15.41 -10.05
C SER A 60 9.45 16.61 -9.99
N LEU A 61 9.83 17.08 -8.80
CA LEU A 61 10.76 18.20 -8.63
C LEU A 61 12.21 17.75 -8.81
N THR A 62 12.56 16.59 -8.25
CA THR A 62 13.95 16.12 -8.18
C THR A 62 14.28 15.02 -9.20
N GLY A 63 13.28 14.34 -9.76
CA GLY A 63 13.47 13.14 -10.58
C GLY A 63 13.94 11.91 -9.79
N CYS A 64 14.12 12.04 -8.47
CA CYS A 64 14.51 10.95 -7.58
C CYS A 64 13.32 10.06 -7.24
N TYR A 65 13.59 8.83 -6.79
CA TYR A 65 12.55 8.01 -6.22
C TYR A 65 12.01 8.63 -4.93
N ARG A 66 10.68 8.67 -4.79
CA ARG A 66 10.03 9.05 -3.54
C ARG A 66 10.42 8.07 -2.43
N ARG A 67 10.42 8.58 -1.19
CA ARG A 67 10.84 7.85 0.02
C ARG A 67 10.28 6.43 0.10
N ARG A 68 8.97 6.25 -0.09
CA ARG A 68 8.32 4.93 0.02
C ARG A 68 8.94 3.91 -0.93
N TYR A 69 9.01 4.27 -2.22
CA TYR A 69 9.56 3.37 -3.23
C TYR A 69 11.07 3.18 -3.08
N GLY A 70 11.80 4.23 -2.70
CA GLY A 70 13.23 4.15 -2.40
C GLY A 70 13.54 3.13 -1.29
N LEU A 71 12.72 3.06 -0.24
CA LEU A 71 12.87 2.08 0.84
C LEU A 71 12.53 0.66 0.38
N GLU A 72 11.48 0.47 -0.42
CA GLU A 72 11.14 -0.83 -1.02
C GLU A 72 12.28 -1.34 -1.93
N LEU A 73 12.90 -0.44 -2.69
CA LEU A 73 14.06 -0.75 -3.52
C LEU A 73 15.29 -1.10 -2.67
N LEU A 74 15.54 -0.36 -1.58
CA LEU A 74 16.65 -0.63 -0.66
C LEU A 74 16.52 -2.02 -0.03
N ASP A 75 15.33 -2.40 0.47
CA ASP A 75 15.06 -3.75 1.01
C ASP A 75 15.37 -4.84 -0.02
N ARG A 76 14.98 -4.61 -1.28
CA ARG A 76 15.33 -5.53 -2.38
C ARG A 76 16.85 -5.62 -2.57
N GLN A 77 17.57 -4.50 -2.57
CA GLN A 77 19.03 -4.50 -2.74
C GLN A 77 19.76 -5.18 -1.58
N ILE A 78 19.29 -5.02 -0.34
CA ILE A 78 19.82 -5.74 0.84
C ILE A 78 19.68 -7.25 0.64
N LYS A 79 18.48 -7.72 0.28
CA LYS A 79 18.23 -9.15 -0.01
C LYS A 79 19.11 -9.68 -1.14
N LEU A 80 19.29 -8.88 -2.19
CA LEU A 80 20.17 -9.23 -3.31
C LEU A 80 21.62 -9.35 -2.86
N SER A 81 22.16 -8.34 -2.16
CA SER A 81 23.51 -8.32 -1.61
C SER A 81 23.81 -9.53 -0.74
N HIS A 82 22.89 -9.92 0.15
CA HIS A 82 23.04 -11.15 0.95
C HIS A 82 23.11 -12.41 0.08
N ARG A 83 22.26 -12.51 -0.95
CA ARG A 83 22.22 -13.69 -1.84
C ARG A 83 23.44 -13.79 -2.75
N SER A 84 23.91 -12.66 -3.29
CA SER A 84 25.08 -12.60 -4.17
C SER A 84 26.41 -12.52 -3.41
N LYS A 85 26.38 -12.36 -2.08
CA LYS A 85 27.56 -12.08 -1.25
C LYS A 85 28.36 -10.87 -1.75
N SER A 86 27.68 -9.88 -2.34
CA SER A 86 28.31 -8.65 -2.82
C SER A 86 28.09 -7.51 -1.83
N PRO A 87 29.07 -6.63 -1.60
CA PRO A 87 28.91 -5.49 -0.71
C PRO A 87 27.83 -4.52 -1.22
N LEU A 88 27.09 -3.91 -0.30
CA LEU A 88 26.13 -2.84 -0.57
C LEU A 88 26.61 -1.56 0.14
N LEU A 89 26.67 -0.44 -0.58
CA LEU A 89 26.96 0.88 -0.02
C LEU A 89 25.69 1.72 -0.02
N LEU A 90 25.40 2.37 1.11
CA LEU A 90 24.31 3.33 1.26
C LEU A 90 24.90 4.67 1.71
N THR A 91 24.54 5.74 1.00
CA THR A 91 24.99 7.10 1.31
C THR A 91 23.78 7.99 1.53
N PHE A 92 23.85 8.84 2.55
CA PHE A 92 22.91 9.93 2.76
C PHE A 92 23.53 11.23 2.25
N LEU A 93 22.77 11.96 1.46
CA LEU A 93 23.14 13.25 0.90
C LEU A 93 22.09 14.25 1.39
N ASP A 94 22.54 15.36 1.95
CA ASP A 94 21.70 16.50 2.31
C ASP A 94 22.15 17.71 1.52
N VAL A 95 21.23 18.63 1.24
CA VAL A 95 21.54 19.87 0.52
C VAL A 95 21.72 20.96 1.56
N ASP A 96 22.95 21.43 1.71
CA ASP A 96 23.27 22.53 2.62
C ASP A 96 22.51 23.81 2.24
N ASP A 97 22.08 24.56 3.25
CA ASP A 97 21.39 25.86 3.11
C ASP A 97 20.12 25.88 2.24
N PHE A 98 19.50 24.72 1.98
CA PHE A 98 18.31 24.62 1.13
C PHE A 98 17.14 25.51 1.61
N LYS A 99 16.99 25.67 2.92
CA LYS A 99 15.94 26.52 3.51
C LYS A 99 16.09 27.99 3.12
N SER A 100 17.31 28.52 3.18
CA SER A 100 17.60 29.92 2.84
C SER A 100 17.28 30.22 1.37
N ILE A 101 17.53 29.26 0.48
CA ILE A 101 17.19 29.36 -0.95
C ILE A 101 15.67 29.37 -1.12
N ASN A 102 14.95 28.43 -0.51
CA ASN A 102 13.49 28.38 -0.59
C ASN A 102 12.83 29.64 -0.02
N ASP A 103 13.38 30.18 1.08
CA ASP A 103 12.87 31.41 1.70
C ASP A 103 13.07 32.67 0.81
N ILE A 104 14.08 32.67 -0.08
CA ILE A 104 14.37 33.77 -1.02
C ILE A 104 13.55 33.64 -2.32
N PHE A 105 13.41 32.41 -2.85
CA PHE A 105 12.88 32.18 -4.20
C PHE A 105 11.44 31.67 -4.23
N GLY A 106 10.91 31.13 -3.13
CA GLY A 106 9.54 30.62 -3.00
C GLY A 106 9.39 29.17 -3.46
#